data_AF-A0A6L9Q8M7-F1
#
_entry.id   AF-A0A6L9Q8M7-F1
#
_cell.length_a   1.000
_cell.length_b   1.000
_cell.length_c   1.000
_cell.angle_alpha   90.00
_cell.angle_beta   90.00
_cell.angle_gamma   90.00
#
_symmetry.space_group_name_H-M   'P 1'
#
loop_
_entity.id
_entity.type
_entity.pdbx_description
1 polymer ?
#
loop_
_entity_poly.entity_id
_entity_poly.type
_entity_poly.pdbx_seq_one_letter_code
_entity_poly.pdbx_strand_id
1 'polypeptide(L)'
;ADALADGAGRLPARTGAAVERAEKAQAELETHLAAHPEIPANVRQDLTRAAAQVVAAAKDVDGYVREHAGDLRKVAADARTVEKAARKLAEDAPTLAAKVDKARRDVDRLNAGTQQVNTGAGKLLAGSSRLTNGLGALSDGAGELRGGLGRLSGGAVTLETALAQLSDGSGRLATGLDEGVRRIPDYGDDERAARDDMMSDPVRLASATDNKVPNYGTGFTPFFVPLSLWVGGMIIYMLLRPLNPRAMAGTAPGRRVALAGWLPAALIGAAQACVVLAVLHLALSLRAEHWPGLVAFLALASAAFLAVIQWVNARFGPIGRIIALALLMLQLTSAAGTYPIETSPRFFQVIRPYLPMSWVVDGVRPLIGGGSLTPVWQGCAVLGAFLAGGLALTALAVRHNRVWTLKRLHPALKL
;
A
#
# COMPACT_ATOMS: atom_id res chain seq x y z
N ALA A 1 49.34 47.91 -69.89
CA ALA A 1 50.76 48.18 -69.59
C ALA A 1 51.48 49.03 -70.65
N ASP A 2 50.99 49.06 -71.90
CA ASP A 2 51.72 49.72 -73.01
C ASP A 2 51.88 51.23 -72.89
N ALA A 3 50.86 51.96 -72.41
CA ALA A 3 50.97 53.40 -72.17
C ALA A 3 52.04 53.76 -71.11
N LEU A 4 52.24 52.88 -70.11
CA LEU A 4 53.25 53.05 -69.06
C LEU A 4 54.65 52.82 -69.62
N ALA A 5 54.81 51.81 -70.48
CA ALA A 5 56.07 51.52 -71.18
C ALA A 5 56.47 52.64 -72.14
N ASP A 6 55.50 53.18 -72.90
CA ASP A 6 55.71 54.29 -73.82
C ASP A 6 56.05 55.60 -73.08
N GLY A 7 55.38 55.86 -71.95
CA GLY A 7 55.67 57.00 -71.08
C GLY A 7 57.05 56.94 -70.46
N ALA A 8 57.42 55.79 -69.88
CA ALA A 8 58.73 55.54 -69.28
C ALA A 8 59.88 55.69 -70.29
N GLY A 9 59.67 55.32 -71.55
CA GLY A 9 60.66 55.51 -72.62
C GLY A 9 60.87 56.97 -73.03
N ARG A 10 59.83 57.81 -72.95
CA ARG A 10 59.86 59.22 -73.41
C ARG A 10 60.20 60.24 -72.32
N LEU A 11 60.06 59.87 -71.04
CA LEU A 11 60.32 60.74 -69.88
C LEU A 11 61.75 61.32 -69.84
N PRO A 12 62.84 60.53 -70.01
CA PRO A 12 64.20 61.06 -69.97
C PRO A 12 64.52 62.07 -71.08
N ALA A 13 63.90 61.90 -72.25
CA ALA A 13 64.05 62.86 -73.36
C ALA A 13 63.29 64.17 -73.08
N ARG A 14 62.12 64.09 -72.41
CA ARG A 14 61.31 65.27 -72.06
C ARG A 14 61.93 66.08 -70.92
N THR A 15 62.52 65.44 -69.92
CA THR A 15 63.20 66.13 -68.82
C THR A 15 64.48 66.81 -69.28
N GLY A 16 65.25 66.16 -70.16
CA GLY A 16 66.43 66.78 -70.77
C GLY A 16 66.09 68.06 -71.55
N ALA A 17 65.03 68.01 -72.37
CA ALA A 17 64.55 69.18 -73.09
C ALA A 17 64.01 70.30 -72.17
N ALA A 18 63.55 69.97 -70.95
CA ALA A 18 63.10 70.96 -69.96
C ALA A 18 64.29 71.67 -69.30
N VAL A 19 65.40 70.96 -69.03
CA VAL A 19 66.65 71.55 -68.53
C VAL A 19 67.21 72.56 -69.53
N GLU A 20 67.30 72.18 -70.81
CA GLU A 20 67.80 73.09 -71.87
C GLU A 20 66.98 74.38 -71.97
N ARG A 21 65.65 74.27 -71.83
CA ARG A 21 64.76 75.46 -71.82
C ARG A 21 64.96 76.33 -70.58
N ALA A 22 65.16 75.72 -69.41
CA ALA A 22 65.39 76.45 -68.18
C ALA A 22 66.73 77.21 -68.22
N GLU A 23 67.79 76.56 -68.70
CA GLU A 23 69.11 77.19 -68.88
C GLU A 23 69.05 78.36 -69.86
N LYS A 24 68.32 78.19 -70.96
CA LYS A 24 68.12 79.26 -71.94
C LYS A 24 67.35 80.44 -71.34
N ALA A 25 66.29 80.19 -70.57
CA ALA A 25 65.52 81.24 -69.91
C ALA A 25 66.33 81.98 -68.83
N GLN A 26 67.23 81.29 -68.11
CA GLN A 26 68.16 81.93 -67.19
C GLN A 26 69.13 82.87 -67.93
N ALA A 27 69.72 82.40 -69.04
CA ALA A 27 70.63 83.21 -69.85
C ALA A 27 69.95 84.46 -70.44
N GLU A 28 68.69 84.31 -70.89
CA GLU A 28 67.87 85.43 -71.37
C GLU A 28 67.55 86.43 -70.24
N LEU A 29 67.23 85.94 -69.03
CA LEU A 29 66.97 86.78 -67.86
C LEU A 29 68.23 87.54 -67.41
N GLU A 30 69.39 86.89 -67.39
CA GLU A 30 70.68 87.52 -67.07
C GLU A 30 71.04 88.62 -68.08
N THR A 31 70.79 88.36 -69.37
CA THR A 31 70.97 89.35 -70.44
C THR A 31 70.02 90.54 -70.27
N HIS A 32 68.76 90.29 -69.90
CA HIS A 32 67.76 91.35 -69.69
C HIS A 32 68.05 92.20 -68.44
N LEU A 33 68.49 91.57 -67.34
CA LEU A 33 68.90 92.26 -66.11
C LEU A 33 70.17 93.11 -66.29
N ALA A 34 71.04 92.76 -67.24
CA ALA A 34 72.22 93.55 -67.61
C ALA A 34 71.86 94.81 -68.43
N ALA A 35 70.76 94.76 -69.19
CA ALA A 35 70.30 95.88 -70.02
C ALA A 35 69.50 96.95 -69.25
N HIS A 36 69.01 96.64 -68.03
CA HIS A 36 68.17 97.52 -67.20
C HIS A 36 68.84 97.83 -65.85
N PRO A 37 69.79 98.78 -65.79
CA PRO A 37 70.55 99.13 -64.58
C PRO A 37 69.69 99.77 -63.47
N GLU A 38 68.52 100.31 -63.81
CA GLU A 38 67.54 100.94 -62.90
C GLU A 38 66.89 99.97 -61.90
N ILE A 39 67.01 98.65 -62.10
CA ILE A 39 66.47 97.65 -61.19
C ILE A 39 67.33 97.59 -59.90
N PRO A 40 66.72 97.71 -58.71
CA PRO A 40 67.43 97.65 -57.43
C PRO A 40 68.30 96.37 -57.28
N ALA A 41 69.50 96.53 -56.73
CA ALA A 41 70.49 95.44 -56.64
C ALA A 41 70.00 94.20 -55.86
N ASN A 42 69.15 94.40 -54.86
CA ASN A 42 68.49 93.33 -54.10
C ASN A 42 67.52 92.52 -54.97
N VAL A 43 66.70 93.18 -55.80
CA VAL A 43 65.73 92.51 -56.69
C VAL A 43 66.44 91.74 -57.80
N ARG A 44 67.53 92.29 -58.35
CA ARG A 44 68.37 91.60 -59.33
C ARG A 44 68.95 90.31 -58.75
N GLN A 45 69.50 90.38 -57.54
CA GLN A 45 70.08 89.22 -56.87
C GLN A 45 69.04 88.15 -56.57
N ASP A 46 67.82 88.52 -56.18
CA ASP A 46 66.73 87.58 -55.92
C ASP A 46 66.20 86.93 -57.22
N LEU A 47 66.08 87.67 -58.32
CA LEU A 47 65.68 87.12 -59.63
C LEU A 47 66.71 86.16 -60.20
N THR A 48 68.01 86.50 -60.14
CA THR A 48 69.08 85.60 -60.57
C THR A 48 69.15 84.36 -59.68
N ARG A 49 68.95 84.51 -58.36
CA ARG A 49 68.85 83.37 -57.44
C ARG A 49 67.66 82.47 -57.77
N ALA A 50 66.50 83.04 -58.06
CA ALA A 50 65.29 82.29 -58.43
C ALA A 50 65.47 81.54 -59.77
N ALA A 51 66.06 82.16 -60.78
CA ALA A 51 66.35 81.50 -62.06
C ALA A 51 67.36 80.36 -61.92
N ALA A 52 68.43 80.58 -61.14
CA ALA A 52 69.40 79.53 -60.82
C ALA A 52 68.75 78.37 -60.04
N GLN A 53 67.81 78.65 -59.14
CA GLN A 53 67.04 77.63 -58.43
C GLN A 53 66.12 76.83 -59.38
N VAL A 54 65.52 77.47 -60.38
CA VAL A 54 64.69 76.77 -61.39
C VAL A 54 65.54 75.86 -62.27
N VAL A 55 66.73 76.30 -62.68
CA VAL A 55 67.66 75.46 -63.45
C VAL A 55 68.21 74.31 -62.60
N ALA A 56 68.56 74.57 -61.34
CA ALA A 56 69.00 73.54 -60.41
C ALA A 56 67.89 72.49 -60.19
N ALA A 57 66.65 72.92 -59.94
CA ALA A 57 65.51 72.02 -59.79
C ALA A 57 65.23 71.22 -61.07
N ALA A 58 65.36 71.83 -62.25
CA ALA A 58 65.21 71.13 -63.53
C ALA A 58 66.29 70.06 -63.71
N LYS A 59 67.56 70.36 -63.36
CA LYS A 59 68.69 69.42 -63.41
C LYS A 59 68.54 68.29 -62.40
N ASP A 60 68.08 68.59 -61.19
CA ASP A 60 67.82 67.58 -60.16
C ASP A 60 66.71 66.63 -60.61
N VAL A 61 65.63 67.15 -61.20
CA VAL A 61 64.53 66.33 -61.74
C VAL A 61 65.00 65.46 -62.91
N ASP A 62 65.78 66.01 -63.84
CA ASP A 62 66.31 65.26 -64.98
C ASP A 62 67.36 64.21 -64.55
N GLY A 63 68.24 64.56 -63.61
CA GLY A 63 69.19 63.63 -62.99
C GLY A 63 68.47 62.49 -62.29
N TYR A 64 67.46 62.80 -61.48
CA TYR A 64 66.63 61.82 -60.79
C TYR A 64 65.90 60.89 -61.77
N VAL A 65 65.34 61.43 -62.86
CA VAL A 65 64.64 60.64 -63.88
C VAL A 65 65.61 59.74 -64.67
N ARG A 66 66.83 60.19 -64.96
CA ARG A 66 67.84 59.35 -65.64
C ARG A 66 68.39 58.27 -64.74
N GLU A 67 68.67 58.58 -63.48
CA GLU A 67 69.14 57.61 -62.47
C GLU A 67 68.11 56.48 -62.30
N HIS A 68 66.82 56.81 -62.29
CA HIS A 68 65.74 55.84 -62.12
C HIS A 68 65.12 55.35 -63.45
N ALA A 69 65.72 55.68 -64.61
CA ALA A 69 65.20 55.26 -65.92
C ALA A 69 65.24 53.73 -66.11
N GLY A 70 66.23 53.07 -65.50
CA GLY A 70 66.32 51.60 -65.47
C GLY A 70 65.14 50.98 -64.72
N ASP A 71 64.81 51.54 -63.56
CA ASP A 71 63.68 51.09 -62.74
C ASP A 71 62.34 51.34 -63.42
N LEU A 72 62.17 52.49 -64.07
CA LEU A 72 60.96 52.81 -64.85
C LEU A 72 60.75 51.81 -66.00
N ARG A 73 61.82 51.38 -66.68
CA ARG A 73 61.74 50.33 -67.72
C ARG A 73 61.43 48.95 -67.14
N LYS A 74 61.98 48.63 -65.96
CA LYS A 74 61.68 47.38 -65.25
C LYS A 74 60.22 47.32 -64.83
N VAL A 75 59.69 48.40 -64.25
CA VAL A 75 58.26 48.54 -63.89
C VAL A 75 57.37 48.36 -65.12
N ALA A 76 57.75 48.92 -66.27
CA ALA A 76 57.01 48.73 -67.51
C ALA A 76 57.03 47.28 -68.04
N ALA A 77 58.17 46.58 -67.93
CA ALA A 77 58.30 45.17 -68.30
C ALA A 77 57.51 44.25 -67.35
N ASP A 78 57.59 44.51 -66.05
CA ASP A 78 56.84 43.79 -65.02
C ASP A 78 55.32 43.98 -65.22
N ALA A 79 54.88 45.20 -65.54
CA ALA A 79 53.48 45.47 -65.87
C ALA A 79 52.97 44.66 -67.08
N ARG A 80 53.81 44.45 -68.11
CA ARG A 80 53.47 43.58 -69.26
C ARG A 80 53.41 42.11 -68.88
N THR A 81 54.31 41.65 -68.02
CA THR A 81 54.30 40.27 -67.52
C THR A 81 53.05 40.00 -66.68
N VAL A 82 52.69 40.93 -65.80
CA VAL A 82 51.45 40.89 -65.01
C VAL A 82 50.23 40.91 -65.92
N GLU A 83 50.20 41.74 -66.96
CA GLU A 83 49.09 41.77 -67.91
C GLU A 83 48.91 40.42 -68.65
N LYS A 84 50.01 39.79 -69.12
CA LYS A 84 49.95 38.47 -69.76
C LYS A 84 49.49 37.38 -68.79
N ALA A 85 50.00 37.39 -67.56
CA ALA A 85 49.59 36.45 -66.53
C ALA A 85 48.11 36.63 -66.15
N ALA A 86 47.65 37.87 -66.04
CA ALA A 86 46.25 38.22 -65.76
C ALA A 86 45.31 37.79 -66.89
N ARG A 87 45.70 37.97 -68.16
CA ARG A 87 44.92 37.49 -69.32
C ARG A 87 44.82 35.96 -69.34
N LYS A 88 45.95 35.26 -69.16
CA LYS A 88 45.95 33.79 -69.10
C LYS A 88 45.09 33.27 -67.94
N LEU A 89 45.20 33.91 -66.77
CA LEU A 89 44.37 33.57 -65.61
C LEU A 89 42.88 33.85 -65.89
N ALA A 90 42.55 34.93 -66.58
CA ALA A 90 41.18 35.25 -66.97
C ALA A 90 40.61 34.26 -68.00
N GLU A 91 41.44 33.72 -68.89
CA GLU A 91 41.06 32.66 -69.85
C GLU A 91 40.88 31.29 -69.16
N ASP A 92 41.76 30.95 -68.21
CA ASP A 92 41.73 29.67 -67.51
C ASP A 92 40.65 29.62 -66.39
N ALA A 93 40.34 30.75 -65.75
CA ALA A 93 39.42 30.83 -64.61
C ALA A 93 38.02 30.26 -64.87
N PRO A 94 37.35 30.54 -66.02
CA PRO A 94 36.05 29.93 -66.33
C PRO A 94 36.11 28.40 -66.44
N THR A 95 37.19 27.86 -67.00
CA THR A 95 37.35 26.39 -67.15
C THR A 95 37.62 25.72 -65.81
N LEU A 96 38.40 26.36 -64.93
CA LEU A 96 38.65 25.87 -63.58
C LEU A 96 37.38 25.92 -62.73
N ALA A 97 36.62 27.02 -62.80
CA ALA A 97 35.32 27.13 -62.14
C ALA A 97 34.36 26.03 -62.59
N ALA A 98 34.25 25.80 -63.90
CA ALA A 98 33.41 24.73 -64.44
C ALA A 98 33.84 23.31 -63.99
N LYS A 99 35.15 23.06 -63.88
CA LYS A 99 35.68 21.79 -63.36
C LYS A 99 35.40 21.61 -61.88
N VAL A 100 35.56 22.66 -61.07
CA VAL A 100 35.25 22.64 -59.63
C VAL A 100 33.74 22.43 -59.41
N ASP A 101 32.90 23.10 -60.18
CA ASP A 101 31.45 22.91 -60.11
C ASP A 101 31.03 21.49 -60.51
N LYS A 102 31.68 20.91 -61.54
CA LYS A 102 31.46 19.52 -61.91
C LYS A 102 31.89 18.57 -60.79
N ALA A 103 33.10 18.75 -60.25
CA ALA A 103 33.61 17.92 -59.16
C ALA A 103 32.70 17.99 -57.92
N ARG A 104 32.20 19.19 -57.59
CA ARG A 104 31.22 19.37 -56.52
C ARG A 104 29.93 18.58 -56.79
N ARG A 105 29.36 18.67 -58.00
CA ARG A 105 28.17 17.89 -58.37
C ARG A 105 28.40 16.38 -58.32
N ASP A 106 29.58 15.92 -58.75
CA ASP A 106 29.94 14.50 -58.70
C ASP A 106 30.09 14.01 -57.25
N VAL A 107 30.68 14.82 -56.36
CA VAL A 107 30.74 14.56 -54.92
C VAL A 107 29.35 14.54 -54.30
N ASP A 108 28.48 15.48 -54.63
CA ASP A 108 27.10 15.53 -54.13
C ASP A 108 26.32 14.27 -54.57
N ARG A 109 26.50 13.83 -55.82
CA ARG A 109 25.91 12.58 -56.34
C ARG A 109 26.48 11.35 -55.63
N LEU A 110 27.79 11.30 -55.38
CA LEU A 110 28.42 10.20 -54.64
C LEU A 110 27.93 10.13 -53.19
N ASN A 111 27.76 11.28 -52.54
CA ASN A 111 27.21 11.36 -51.19
C ASN A 111 25.76 10.85 -51.17
N ALA A 112 24.93 11.27 -52.13
CA ALA A 112 23.57 10.77 -52.27
C ALA A 112 23.52 9.24 -52.51
N GLY A 113 24.41 8.72 -53.37
CA GLY A 113 24.55 7.28 -53.60
C GLY A 113 24.96 6.51 -52.34
N THR A 114 25.93 7.03 -51.59
CA THR A 114 26.36 6.46 -50.30
C THR A 114 25.22 6.44 -49.28
N GLN A 115 24.43 7.51 -49.19
CA GLN A 115 23.25 7.57 -48.31
C GLN A 115 22.17 6.54 -48.71
N GLN A 116 21.94 6.35 -50.01
CA GLN A 116 21.03 5.31 -50.51
C GLN A 116 21.53 3.90 -50.15
N VAL A 117 22.83 3.62 -50.33
CA VAL A 117 23.44 2.35 -49.95
C VAL A 117 23.31 2.10 -48.45
N ASN A 118 23.61 3.11 -47.62
CA ASN A 118 23.48 2.99 -46.16
C ASN A 118 22.02 2.72 -45.75
N THR A 119 21.06 3.38 -46.39
CA THR A 119 19.63 3.15 -46.17
C THR A 119 19.22 1.73 -46.60
N GLY A 120 19.72 1.25 -47.75
CA GLY A 120 19.50 -0.11 -48.24
C GLY A 120 20.08 -1.18 -47.30
N ALA A 121 21.30 -0.97 -46.82
CA ALA A 121 21.95 -1.84 -45.84
C ALA A 121 21.17 -1.88 -44.52
N GLY A 122 20.69 -0.73 -44.03
CA GLY A 122 19.81 -0.66 -42.86
C GLY A 122 18.51 -1.45 -43.03
N LYS A 123 17.86 -1.34 -44.20
CA LYS A 123 16.66 -2.14 -44.53
C LYS A 123 16.96 -3.64 -44.58
N LEU A 124 18.10 -4.03 -45.17
CA LEU A 124 18.52 -5.42 -45.24
C LEU A 124 18.79 -6.01 -43.86
N LEU A 125 19.50 -5.28 -43.00
CA LEU A 125 19.74 -5.69 -41.62
C LEU A 125 18.43 -5.87 -40.84
N ALA A 126 17.50 -4.92 -40.97
CA ALA A 126 16.17 -5.01 -40.35
C ALA A 126 15.34 -6.17 -40.92
N GLY A 127 15.49 -6.50 -42.21
CA GLY A 127 14.87 -7.67 -42.84
C GLY A 127 15.45 -8.97 -42.31
N SER A 128 16.78 -9.07 -42.22
CA SER A 128 17.51 -10.23 -41.68
C SER A 128 17.15 -10.49 -40.21
N SER A 129 17.11 -9.45 -39.38
CA SER A 129 16.69 -9.58 -37.98
C SER A 129 15.25 -10.07 -37.86
N ARG A 130 14.32 -9.55 -38.67
CA ARG A 130 12.93 -10.04 -38.72
C ARG A 130 12.85 -11.51 -39.14
N LEU A 131 13.66 -11.92 -40.11
CA LEU A 131 13.72 -13.32 -40.55
C LEU A 131 14.24 -14.23 -39.43
N THR A 132 15.33 -13.87 -38.76
CA THR A 132 15.87 -14.64 -37.63
C THR A 132 14.85 -14.78 -36.50
N ASN A 133 14.16 -13.69 -36.16
CA ASN A 133 13.11 -13.73 -35.14
C ASN A 133 11.94 -14.62 -35.57
N GLY A 134 11.54 -14.56 -36.85
CA GLY A 134 10.50 -15.42 -37.42
C GLY A 134 10.88 -16.90 -37.40
N LEU A 135 12.15 -17.24 -37.68
CA LEU A 135 12.67 -18.60 -37.59
C LEU A 135 12.73 -19.09 -36.13
N GLY A 136 13.07 -18.21 -35.19
CA GLY A 136 12.99 -18.50 -33.76
C GLY A 136 11.56 -18.85 -33.33
N ALA A 137 10.59 -17.99 -33.67
CA ALA A 137 9.18 -18.22 -33.37
C ALA A 137 8.65 -19.52 -34.02
N LEU A 138 9.09 -19.84 -35.24
CA LEU A 138 8.73 -21.10 -35.90
C LEU A 138 9.31 -22.32 -35.18
N SER A 139 10.57 -22.23 -34.73
CA SER A 139 11.21 -23.28 -33.92
C SER A 139 10.47 -23.50 -32.60
N ASP A 140 10.11 -22.41 -31.91
CA ASP A 140 9.36 -22.47 -30.66
C ASP A 140 7.98 -23.12 -30.88
N GLY A 141 7.25 -22.68 -31.92
CA GLY A 141 5.97 -23.28 -32.30
C GLY A 141 6.07 -24.77 -32.67
N ALA A 142 7.16 -25.19 -33.33
CA ALA A 142 7.42 -26.60 -33.60
C ALA A 142 7.69 -27.39 -32.30
N GLY A 143 8.38 -26.78 -31.33
CA GLY A 143 8.58 -27.33 -29.99
C GLY A 143 7.26 -27.50 -29.22
N GLU A 144 6.41 -26.48 -29.24
CA GLU A 144 5.07 -26.53 -28.64
C GLU A 144 4.19 -27.61 -29.27
N LEU A 145 4.20 -27.72 -30.61
CA LEU A 145 3.48 -28.75 -31.34
C LEU A 145 3.96 -30.15 -30.94
N ARG A 146 5.28 -30.37 -30.86
CA ARG A 146 5.85 -31.64 -30.39
C ARG A 146 5.40 -31.95 -28.96
N GLY A 147 5.41 -30.96 -28.07
CA GLY A 147 4.90 -31.11 -26.70
C GLY A 147 3.41 -31.45 -26.65
N GLY A 148 2.60 -30.81 -27.50
CA GLY A 148 1.18 -31.10 -27.68
C GLY A 148 0.92 -32.51 -28.16
N LEU A 149 1.66 -32.98 -29.18
CA LEU A 149 1.59 -34.36 -29.68
C LEU A 149 2.01 -35.37 -28.62
N GLY A 150 3.02 -35.07 -27.80
CA GLY A 150 3.42 -35.90 -26.66
C GLY A 150 2.30 -36.04 -25.62
N ARG A 151 1.63 -34.93 -25.26
CA ARG A 151 0.48 -34.96 -24.35
C ARG A 151 -0.70 -35.73 -24.94
N LEU A 152 -0.98 -35.57 -26.23
CA LEU A 152 -2.04 -36.30 -26.91
C LEU A 152 -1.76 -37.81 -26.89
N SER A 153 -0.53 -38.21 -27.18
CA SER A 153 -0.10 -39.62 -27.10
C SER A 153 -0.26 -40.19 -25.67
N GLY A 154 0.21 -39.46 -24.65
CA GLY A 154 0.02 -39.88 -23.25
C GLY A 154 -1.45 -39.95 -22.82
N GLY A 155 -2.28 -39.02 -23.32
CA GLY A 155 -3.72 -39.03 -23.13
C GLY A 155 -4.39 -40.25 -23.78
N ALA A 156 -3.95 -40.65 -24.98
CA ALA A 156 -4.45 -41.84 -25.66
C ALA A 156 -4.14 -43.13 -24.88
N VAL A 157 -2.91 -43.28 -24.35
CA VAL A 157 -2.53 -44.42 -23.49
C VAL A 157 -3.35 -44.43 -22.19
N THR A 158 -3.59 -43.26 -21.61
CA THR A 158 -4.43 -43.13 -20.40
C THR A 158 -5.86 -43.55 -20.68
N LEU A 159 -6.41 -43.12 -21.82
CA LEU A 159 -7.76 -43.51 -22.26
C LEU A 159 -7.87 -45.01 -22.52
N GLU A 160 -6.89 -45.62 -23.17
CA GLU A 160 -6.82 -47.06 -23.38
C GLU A 160 -6.84 -47.82 -22.04
N THR A 161 -6.03 -47.37 -21.07
CA THR A 161 -5.99 -47.95 -19.72
C THR A 161 -7.34 -47.82 -19.01
N ALA A 162 -7.98 -46.65 -19.10
CA ALA A 162 -9.29 -46.41 -18.50
C ALA A 162 -10.39 -47.26 -19.13
N LEU A 163 -10.35 -47.47 -20.45
CA LEU A 163 -11.29 -48.37 -21.15
C LEU A 163 -11.10 -49.82 -20.71
N ALA A 164 -9.86 -50.28 -20.53
CA ALA A 164 -9.58 -51.62 -20.00
C ALA A 164 -10.13 -51.78 -18.57
N GLN A 165 -9.93 -50.78 -17.69
CA GLN A 165 -10.48 -50.77 -16.34
C GLN A 165 -12.01 -50.76 -16.33
N LEU A 166 -12.64 -50.00 -17.23
CA LEU A 166 -14.09 -49.94 -17.36
C LEU A 166 -14.66 -51.30 -17.82
N SER A 167 -14.00 -51.95 -18.79
CA SER A 167 -14.36 -53.29 -19.24
C SER A 167 -14.28 -54.30 -18.10
N ASP A 168 -13.19 -54.29 -17.34
CA ASP A 168 -13.01 -55.18 -16.18
C ASP A 168 -14.03 -54.91 -15.08
N GLY A 169 -14.27 -53.63 -14.75
CA GLY A 169 -15.30 -53.22 -13.80
C GLY A 169 -16.72 -53.64 -14.22
N SER A 170 -17.03 -53.54 -15.51
CA SER A 170 -18.31 -54.00 -16.07
C SER A 170 -18.45 -55.52 -15.98
N GLY A 171 -17.37 -56.26 -16.23
CA GLY A 171 -17.33 -57.71 -16.02
C GLY A 171 -17.56 -58.10 -14.56
N ARG A 172 -16.86 -57.44 -13.63
CA ARG A 172 -17.05 -57.64 -12.18
C ARG A 172 -18.48 -57.31 -11.73
N LEU A 173 -19.06 -56.23 -12.26
CA LEU A 173 -20.44 -55.86 -11.99
C LEU A 173 -21.40 -56.96 -12.48
N ALA A 174 -21.26 -57.40 -13.73
CA ALA A 174 -22.09 -58.47 -14.28
C ALA A 174 -22.02 -59.76 -13.45
N THR A 175 -20.81 -60.19 -13.07
CA THR A 175 -20.61 -61.34 -12.17
C THR A 175 -21.25 -61.11 -10.80
N GLY A 176 -21.07 -59.94 -10.21
CA GLY A 176 -21.67 -59.60 -8.93
C GLY A 176 -23.20 -59.56 -8.95
N LEU A 177 -23.81 -59.11 -10.06
CA LEU A 177 -25.26 -59.16 -10.26
C LEU A 177 -25.75 -60.61 -10.40
N ASP A 178 -25.06 -61.45 -11.17
CA ASP A 178 -25.40 -62.87 -11.32
C ASP A 178 -25.29 -63.64 -9.99
N GLU A 179 -24.20 -63.41 -9.23
CA GLU A 179 -24.05 -63.94 -7.87
C GLU A 179 -25.11 -63.39 -6.92
N GLY A 180 -25.40 -62.09 -6.99
CA GLY A 180 -26.41 -61.42 -6.19
C GLY A 180 -27.78 -62.05 -6.39
N VAL A 181 -28.19 -62.25 -7.65
CA VAL A 181 -29.45 -62.92 -8.01
C VAL A 181 -29.49 -64.34 -7.45
N ARG A 182 -28.39 -65.11 -7.54
CA ARG A 182 -28.32 -66.46 -6.93
C ARG A 182 -28.40 -66.45 -5.41
N ARG A 183 -27.98 -65.36 -4.76
CA ARG A 183 -28.02 -65.21 -3.30
C ARG A 183 -29.33 -64.63 -2.79
N ILE A 184 -30.22 -64.15 -3.65
CA ILE A 184 -31.58 -63.78 -3.26
C ILE A 184 -32.30 -65.08 -2.90
N PRO A 185 -32.62 -65.32 -1.61
CA PRO A 185 -33.31 -66.53 -1.23
C PRO A 185 -34.75 -66.45 -1.75
N ASP A 186 -35.26 -67.55 -2.30
CA ASP A 186 -36.67 -67.66 -2.62
C ASP A 186 -37.44 -67.89 -1.31
N TYR A 187 -37.89 -66.80 -0.70
CA TYR A 187 -38.64 -66.83 0.55
C TYR A 187 -40.08 -67.27 0.28
N GLY A 188 -40.66 -68.06 1.18
CA GLY A 188 -42.10 -68.35 1.15
C GLY A 188 -42.94 -67.11 1.46
N ASP A 189 -44.25 -67.16 1.16
CA ASP A 189 -45.16 -66.03 1.38
C ASP A 189 -45.22 -65.57 2.86
N ASP A 190 -45.07 -66.50 3.81
CA ASP A 190 -45.08 -66.20 5.25
C ASP A 190 -43.82 -65.44 5.74
N GLU A 191 -42.65 -65.75 5.18
CA GLU A 191 -41.39 -65.05 5.51
C GLU A 191 -41.31 -63.66 4.89
N ARG A 192 -41.97 -63.45 3.74
CA ARG A 192 -42.13 -62.12 3.13
C ARG A 192 -42.94 -61.19 4.04
N ALA A 193 -44.07 -61.66 4.59
CA ALA A 193 -44.93 -60.85 5.45
C ALA A 193 -44.23 -60.42 6.76
N ALA A 194 -43.48 -61.31 7.41
CA ALA A 194 -42.76 -60.98 8.64
C ALA A 194 -41.63 -59.94 8.45
N ARG A 195 -41.04 -59.88 7.26
CA ARG A 195 -39.99 -58.91 6.91
C ARG A 195 -40.54 -57.57 6.42
N ASP A 196 -41.72 -57.58 5.82
CA ASP A 196 -42.44 -56.35 5.42
C ASP A 196 -42.74 -55.49 6.66
N ASP A 197 -43.10 -56.12 7.79
CA ASP A 197 -43.31 -55.45 9.08
C ASP A 197 -42.01 -54.78 9.61
N MET A 198 -40.87 -55.46 9.49
CA MET A 198 -39.56 -54.92 9.92
C MET A 198 -39.02 -53.81 9.01
N MET A 199 -39.40 -53.80 7.72
CA MET A 199 -39.04 -52.72 6.79
C MET A 199 -39.96 -51.51 6.92
N SER A 200 -41.20 -51.70 7.36
CA SER A 200 -42.21 -50.65 7.49
C SER A 200 -42.04 -49.79 8.75
N ASP A 201 -41.50 -50.35 9.84
CA ASP A 201 -41.25 -49.61 11.08
C ASP A 201 -39.88 -49.98 11.71
N PRO A 202 -38.75 -49.63 11.06
CA PRO A 202 -37.42 -50.10 11.45
C PRO A 202 -36.93 -49.50 12.78
N VAL A 203 -37.56 -48.43 13.29
CA VAL A 203 -37.11 -47.75 14.51
C VAL A 203 -38.30 -47.32 15.38
N ARG A 204 -38.64 -48.15 16.36
CA ARG A 204 -39.55 -47.79 17.45
C ARG A 204 -38.77 -47.08 18.56
N LEU A 205 -38.99 -45.77 18.71
CA LEU A 205 -38.40 -44.99 19.80
C LEU A 205 -39.02 -45.40 21.15
N ALA A 206 -38.33 -46.25 21.90
CA ALA A 206 -38.64 -46.51 23.31
C ALA A 206 -38.07 -45.35 24.15
N SER A 207 -38.85 -44.28 24.33
CA SER A 207 -38.49 -43.17 25.23
C SER A 207 -39.14 -43.34 26.60
N ALA A 208 -38.32 -43.56 27.63
CA ALA A 208 -38.73 -43.45 29.02
C ALA A 208 -38.28 -42.08 29.55
N THR A 209 -39.18 -41.33 30.17
CA THR A 209 -38.86 -40.06 30.83
C THR A 209 -38.95 -40.27 32.33
N ASP A 210 -37.81 -40.32 33.01
CA ASP A 210 -37.77 -40.62 34.46
C ASP A 210 -38.39 -39.50 35.31
N ASN A 211 -38.13 -38.23 34.94
CA ASN A 211 -38.52 -37.05 35.73
C ASN A 211 -39.26 -36.03 34.85
N LYS A 212 -40.55 -36.27 34.62
CA LYS A 212 -41.35 -35.50 33.66
C LYS A 212 -41.80 -34.16 34.24
N VAL A 213 -41.34 -33.08 33.61
CA VAL A 213 -41.75 -31.71 33.93
C VAL A 213 -43.03 -31.35 33.17
N PRO A 214 -44.07 -30.77 33.82
CA PRO A 214 -45.41 -30.65 33.25
C PRO A 214 -45.56 -29.62 32.11
N ASN A 215 -44.74 -28.57 32.08
CA ASN A 215 -44.79 -27.54 31.04
C ASN A 215 -43.42 -26.88 30.81
N TYR A 216 -43.27 -26.21 29.68
CA TYR A 216 -42.04 -25.49 29.31
C TYR A 216 -41.61 -24.47 30.37
N GLY A 217 -42.56 -23.73 30.96
CA GLY A 217 -42.26 -22.73 31.99
C GLY A 217 -41.57 -23.32 33.22
N THR A 218 -42.02 -24.49 33.67
CA THR A 218 -41.41 -25.24 34.77
C THR A 218 -40.00 -25.74 34.37
N GLY A 219 -39.82 -26.17 33.11
CA GLY A 219 -38.52 -26.60 32.58
C GLY A 219 -37.47 -25.47 32.52
N PHE A 220 -37.88 -24.24 32.25
CA PHE A 220 -36.99 -23.07 32.22
C PHE A 220 -36.81 -22.37 33.58
N THR A 221 -37.55 -22.78 34.61
CA THR A 221 -37.46 -22.16 35.94
C THR A 221 -36.05 -22.19 36.54
N PRO A 222 -35.30 -23.31 36.47
CA PRO A 222 -33.92 -23.36 36.96
C PRO A 222 -33.01 -22.29 36.37
N PHE A 223 -33.34 -21.72 35.20
CA PHE A 223 -32.56 -20.67 34.55
C PHE A 223 -33.04 -19.25 34.89
N PHE A 224 -34.34 -18.99 34.79
CA PHE A 224 -34.87 -17.64 34.97
C PHE A 224 -34.90 -17.18 36.43
N VAL A 225 -35.08 -18.10 37.38
CA VAL A 225 -35.08 -17.72 38.80
C VAL A 225 -33.71 -17.20 39.23
N PRO A 226 -32.59 -17.90 39.01
CA PRO A 226 -31.27 -17.37 39.37
C PRO A 226 -30.94 -16.07 38.63
N LEU A 227 -31.33 -15.96 37.36
CA LEU A 227 -31.17 -14.73 36.57
C LEU A 227 -31.89 -13.55 37.24
N SER A 228 -33.16 -13.73 37.60
CA SER A 228 -33.96 -12.69 38.27
C SER A 228 -33.36 -12.29 39.62
N LEU A 229 -32.84 -13.25 40.40
CA LEU A 229 -32.20 -13.00 41.68
C LEU A 229 -30.91 -12.19 41.53
N TRP A 230 -30.07 -12.51 40.53
CA TRP A 230 -28.85 -11.75 40.27
C TRP A 230 -29.14 -10.31 39.81
N VAL A 231 -30.05 -10.16 38.83
CA VAL A 231 -30.45 -8.83 38.33
C VAL A 231 -31.10 -8.00 39.43
N GLY A 232 -32.00 -8.59 40.20
CA GLY A 232 -32.59 -7.94 41.37
C GLY A 232 -31.55 -7.55 42.40
N GLY A 233 -30.57 -8.41 42.68
CA GLY A 233 -29.44 -8.08 43.55
C GLY A 233 -28.59 -6.91 43.07
N MET A 234 -28.39 -6.80 41.75
CA MET A 234 -27.72 -5.64 41.14
C MET A 234 -28.53 -4.36 41.32
N ILE A 235 -29.85 -4.42 41.12
CA ILE A 235 -30.76 -3.27 41.33
C ILE A 235 -30.79 -2.87 42.82
N ILE A 236 -30.84 -3.84 43.73
CA ILE A 236 -30.81 -3.60 45.19
C ILE A 236 -29.56 -2.79 45.56
N TYR A 237 -28.37 -3.13 45.06
CA TYR A 237 -27.13 -2.35 45.30
C TYR A 237 -26.93 -1.16 44.36
N MET A 238 -27.84 -0.96 43.40
CA MET A 238 -27.96 0.30 42.68
C MET A 238 -28.66 1.36 43.57
N LEU A 239 -29.70 0.95 44.30
CA LEU A 239 -30.49 1.80 45.21
C LEU A 239 -29.83 1.92 46.59
N LEU A 240 -29.47 0.79 47.19
CA LEU A 240 -28.79 0.73 48.48
C LEU A 240 -27.29 0.91 48.31
N ARG A 241 -26.67 1.59 49.27
CA ARG A 241 -25.20 1.69 49.31
C ARG A 241 -24.63 0.39 49.86
N PRO A 242 -23.67 -0.27 49.16
CA PRO A 242 -23.08 -1.54 49.61
C PRO A 242 -22.42 -1.48 51.00
N LEU A 243 -21.90 -0.31 51.37
CA LEU A 243 -21.29 -0.02 52.67
C LEU A 243 -21.93 1.24 53.26
N ASN A 244 -22.25 1.20 54.55
CA ASN A 244 -22.82 2.35 55.26
C ASN A 244 -21.70 3.38 55.59
N PRO A 245 -21.75 4.63 55.07
CA PRO A 245 -20.72 5.63 55.31
C PRO A 245 -20.48 5.93 56.79
N ARG A 246 -21.53 5.89 57.61
CA ARG A 246 -21.44 6.16 59.06
C ARG A 246 -20.67 5.05 59.79
N ALA A 247 -20.90 3.79 59.40
CA ALA A 247 -20.20 2.62 59.97
C ALA A 247 -18.73 2.52 59.48
N MET A 248 -18.43 3.11 58.32
CA MET A 248 -17.05 3.21 57.81
C MET A 248 -16.21 4.20 58.61
N ALA A 249 -16.81 5.27 59.14
CA ALA A 249 -16.16 6.30 59.96
C ALA A 249 -15.99 5.91 61.44
N GLY A 250 -16.70 4.87 61.92
CA GLY A 250 -16.60 4.38 63.30
C GLY A 250 -15.56 3.28 63.53
N THR A 251 -15.41 2.84 64.77
CA THR A 251 -14.45 1.80 65.22
C THR A 251 -14.95 0.35 65.04
N ALA A 252 -16.15 0.15 64.51
CA ALA A 252 -16.72 -1.18 64.34
C ALA A 252 -15.82 -2.08 63.48
N PRO A 253 -15.68 -3.38 63.81
CA PRO A 253 -14.84 -4.30 63.04
C PRO A 253 -15.40 -4.51 61.62
N GLY A 254 -14.53 -4.68 60.63
CA GLY A 254 -14.91 -4.74 59.21
C GLY A 254 -15.97 -5.79 58.87
N ARG A 255 -15.97 -6.93 59.59
CA ARG A 255 -17.01 -7.98 59.48
C ARG A 255 -18.42 -7.48 59.83
N ARG A 256 -18.56 -6.64 60.88
CA ARG A 256 -19.87 -6.08 61.27
C ARG A 256 -20.35 -5.04 60.26
N VAL A 257 -19.42 -4.28 59.66
CA VAL A 257 -19.76 -3.30 58.60
C VAL A 257 -20.20 -4.00 57.32
N ALA A 258 -19.52 -5.07 56.92
CA ALA A 258 -19.91 -5.90 55.78
C ALA A 258 -21.30 -6.51 56.00
N LEU A 259 -21.52 -7.15 57.16
CA LEU A 259 -22.82 -7.72 57.52
C LEU A 259 -23.94 -6.66 57.59
N ALA A 260 -23.68 -5.50 58.17
CA ALA A 260 -24.68 -4.43 58.27
C ALA A 260 -25.10 -3.85 56.91
N GLY A 261 -24.19 -3.83 55.92
CA GLY A 261 -24.51 -3.45 54.53
C GLY A 261 -25.18 -4.57 53.74
N TRP A 262 -25.00 -5.82 54.16
CA TRP A 262 -25.55 -7.00 53.49
C TRP A 262 -26.95 -7.36 53.98
N LEU A 263 -27.19 -7.31 55.29
CA LEU A 263 -28.41 -7.81 55.93
C LEU A 263 -29.70 -7.18 55.37
N PRO A 264 -29.81 -5.84 55.18
CA PRO A 264 -31.02 -5.26 54.59
C PRO A 264 -31.25 -5.71 53.14
N ALA A 265 -30.17 -5.83 52.36
CA ALA A 265 -30.23 -6.32 50.99
C ALA A 265 -30.62 -7.80 50.94
N ALA A 266 -30.11 -8.63 51.87
CA ALA A 266 -30.44 -10.04 51.99
C ALA A 266 -31.92 -10.27 52.35
N LEU A 267 -32.49 -9.45 53.24
CA LEU A 267 -33.92 -9.50 53.56
C LEU A 267 -34.78 -9.14 52.35
N ILE A 268 -34.41 -8.10 51.61
CA ILE A 268 -35.11 -7.72 50.37
C ILE A 268 -34.95 -8.81 49.30
N GLY A 269 -33.76 -9.41 49.17
CA GLY A 269 -33.49 -10.50 48.24
C GLY A 269 -34.29 -11.78 48.58
N ALA A 270 -34.42 -12.12 49.87
CA ALA A 270 -35.26 -13.22 50.31
C ALA A 270 -36.74 -12.95 50.00
N ALA A 271 -37.23 -11.73 50.26
CA ALA A 271 -38.58 -11.33 49.87
C ALA A 271 -38.77 -11.40 48.34
N GLN A 272 -37.77 -10.95 47.56
CA GLN A 272 -37.76 -11.05 46.11
C GLN A 272 -37.85 -12.52 45.64
N ALA A 273 -37.08 -13.43 46.24
CA ALA A 273 -37.15 -14.85 45.94
C ALA A 273 -38.55 -15.43 46.18
N CYS A 274 -39.19 -15.06 47.30
CA CYS A 274 -40.57 -15.44 47.60
C CYS A 274 -41.56 -14.87 46.57
N VAL A 275 -41.40 -13.61 46.15
CA VAL A 275 -42.25 -13.00 45.12
C VAL A 275 -42.10 -13.71 43.78
N VAL A 276 -40.86 -13.99 43.35
CA VAL A 276 -40.59 -14.73 42.11
C VAL A 276 -41.24 -16.13 42.17
N LEU A 277 -41.08 -16.85 43.28
CA LEU A 277 -41.72 -18.15 43.46
C LEU A 277 -43.25 -18.08 43.49
N ALA A 278 -43.83 -17.06 44.14
CA ALA A 278 -45.27 -16.86 44.17
C ALA A 278 -45.83 -16.59 42.77
N VAL A 279 -45.16 -15.75 41.98
CA VAL A 279 -45.55 -15.48 40.58
C VAL A 279 -45.43 -16.76 39.74
N LEU A 280 -44.34 -17.52 39.87
CA LEU A 280 -44.19 -18.77 39.13
C LEU A 280 -45.21 -19.83 39.53
N HIS A 281 -45.56 -19.91 40.81
CA HIS A 281 -46.59 -20.82 41.30
C HIS A 281 -47.98 -20.43 40.80
N LEU A 282 -48.35 -19.15 40.89
CA LEU A 282 -49.69 -18.67 40.56
C LEU A 282 -49.92 -18.45 39.06
N ALA A 283 -48.95 -17.85 38.35
CA ALA A 283 -49.10 -17.49 36.94
C ALA A 283 -48.64 -18.59 35.98
N LEU A 284 -47.63 -19.38 36.36
CA LEU A 284 -47.08 -20.46 35.51
C LEU A 284 -47.43 -21.87 36.01
N SER A 285 -48.25 -21.97 37.06
CA SER A 285 -48.67 -23.24 37.66
C SER A 285 -47.49 -24.15 38.02
N LEU A 286 -46.40 -23.55 38.51
CA LEU A 286 -45.20 -24.30 38.90
C LEU A 286 -45.54 -25.30 40.00
N ARG A 287 -45.23 -26.58 39.74
CA ARG A 287 -45.30 -27.67 40.71
C ARG A 287 -43.87 -28.11 41.02
N ALA A 288 -43.40 -27.79 42.22
CA ALA A 288 -42.13 -28.30 42.73
C ALA A 288 -42.37 -29.54 43.59
N GLU A 289 -41.47 -30.53 43.48
CA GLU A 289 -41.50 -31.71 44.33
C GLU A 289 -41.09 -31.37 45.78
N HIS A 290 -40.12 -30.47 45.94
CA HIS A 290 -39.52 -30.13 47.24
C HIS A 290 -39.68 -28.64 47.59
N TRP A 291 -40.90 -28.19 47.90
CA TRP A 291 -41.21 -26.78 48.18
C TRP A 291 -40.35 -26.11 49.26
N PRO A 292 -40.19 -26.67 50.48
CA PRO A 292 -39.36 -26.03 51.51
C PRO A 292 -37.88 -25.95 51.11
N GLY A 293 -37.38 -27.01 50.46
CA GLY A 293 -36.01 -27.07 49.94
C GLY A 293 -35.77 -26.01 48.87
N LEU A 294 -36.71 -25.82 47.96
CA LEU A 294 -36.65 -24.79 46.91
C LEU A 294 -36.59 -23.37 47.49
N VAL A 295 -37.47 -23.05 48.44
CA VAL A 295 -37.48 -21.72 49.08
C VAL A 295 -36.18 -21.47 49.83
N ALA A 296 -35.72 -22.42 50.65
CA ALA A 296 -34.48 -22.29 51.42
C ALA A 296 -33.24 -22.17 50.52
N PHE A 297 -33.17 -22.99 49.47
CA PHE A 297 -32.06 -22.98 48.50
C PHE A 297 -31.99 -21.66 47.73
N LEU A 298 -33.13 -21.12 47.30
CA LEU A 298 -33.18 -19.84 46.58
C LEU A 298 -32.90 -18.65 47.49
N ALA A 299 -33.31 -18.70 48.77
CA ALA A 299 -32.92 -17.70 49.76
C ALA A 299 -31.39 -17.70 49.96
N LEU A 300 -30.77 -18.89 50.07
CA LEU A 300 -29.31 -19.04 50.13
C LEU A 300 -28.61 -18.54 48.85
N ALA A 301 -29.16 -18.85 47.68
CA ALA A 301 -28.64 -18.38 46.40
C ALA A 301 -28.69 -16.85 46.30
N SER A 302 -29.83 -16.24 46.64
CA SER A 302 -29.99 -14.78 46.68
C SER A 302 -28.99 -14.14 47.64
N ALA A 303 -28.84 -14.73 48.84
CA ALA A 303 -27.86 -14.31 49.84
C ALA A 303 -26.43 -14.34 49.30
N ALA A 304 -26.02 -15.44 48.65
CA ALA A 304 -24.69 -15.61 48.08
C ALA A 304 -24.43 -14.63 46.91
N PHE A 305 -25.38 -14.46 45.99
CA PHE A 305 -25.28 -13.50 44.89
C PHE A 305 -25.12 -12.08 45.40
N LEU A 306 -25.93 -11.68 46.39
CA LEU A 306 -25.82 -10.37 47.02
C LEU A 306 -24.45 -10.16 47.68
N ALA A 307 -23.89 -11.18 48.34
CA ALA A 307 -22.55 -11.07 48.93
C ALA A 307 -21.45 -10.86 47.88
N VAL A 308 -21.54 -11.55 46.74
CA VAL A 308 -20.61 -11.38 45.61
C VAL A 308 -20.76 -9.98 45.01
N ILE A 309 -21.98 -9.54 44.72
CA ILE A 309 -22.26 -8.21 44.15
C ILE A 309 -21.84 -7.10 45.12
N GLN A 310 -22.10 -7.27 46.42
CA GLN A 310 -21.67 -6.34 47.46
C GLN A 310 -20.16 -6.21 47.48
N TRP A 311 -19.42 -7.31 47.43
CA TRP A 311 -17.95 -7.30 47.41
C TRP A 311 -17.41 -6.54 46.20
N VAL A 312 -17.89 -6.88 45.00
CA VAL A 312 -17.45 -6.25 43.75
C VAL A 312 -17.71 -4.73 43.80
N ASN A 313 -18.89 -4.32 44.24
CA ASN A 313 -19.23 -2.90 44.37
C ASN A 313 -18.45 -2.20 45.49
N ALA A 314 -18.20 -2.87 46.61
CA ALA A 314 -17.42 -2.33 47.72
C ALA A 314 -15.94 -2.13 47.34
N ARG A 315 -15.39 -3.03 46.52
CA ARG A 315 -13.98 -2.97 46.10
C ARG A 315 -13.75 -1.97 44.98
N PHE A 316 -14.61 -1.95 43.97
CA PHE A 316 -14.39 -1.19 42.72
C PHE A 316 -15.27 0.06 42.57
N GLY A 317 -16.16 0.34 43.53
CA GLY A 317 -17.04 1.51 43.49
C GLY A 317 -18.00 1.47 42.28
N PRO A 318 -18.21 2.58 41.54
CA PRO A 318 -19.11 2.61 40.39
C PRO A 318 -18.77 1.59 39.29
N ILE A 319 -17.49 1.31 39.07
CA ILE A 319 -17.01 0.32 38.09
C ILE A 319 -17.45 -1.10 38.48
N GLY A 320 -17.64 -1.36 39.77
CA GLY A 320 -18.12 -2.65 40.27
C GLY A 320 -19.47 -3.07 39.68
N ARG A 321 -20.32 -2.10 39.32
CA ARG A 321 -21.61 -2.38 38.66
C ARG A 321 -21.42 -2.98 37.26
N ILE A 322 -20.45 -2.47 36.52
CA ILE A 322 -20.09 -2.98 35.19
C ILE A 322 -19.50 -4.38 35.31
N ILE A 323 -18.66 -4.62 36.33
CA ILE A 323 -18.10 -5.95 36.60
C ILE A 323 -19.20 -6.95 36.98
N ALA A 324 -20.17 -6.56 37.81
CA ALA A 324 -21.30 -7.41 38.18
C ALA A 324 -22.20 -7.75 36.96
N LEU A 325 -22.34 -6.81 36.01
CA LEU A 325 -23.03 -7.04 34.74
C LEU A 325 -22.23 -7.98 33.81
N ALA A 326 -20.91 -7.81 33.72
CA ALA A 326 -20.05 -8.71 32.96
C ALA A 326 -20.08 -10.14 33.52
N LEU A 327 -20.06 -10.28 34.85
CA LEU A 327 -20.25 -11.57 35.53
C LEU A 327 -21.62 -12.16 35.26
N LEU A 328 -22.68 -11.35 35.14
CA LEU A 328 -24.00 -11.83 34.75
C LEU A 328 -23.99 -12.43 33.33
N MET A 329 -23.40 -11.72 32.37
CA MET A 329 -23.30 -12.18 30.98
C MET A 329 -22.52 -13.50 30.86
N LEU A 330 -21.42 -13.62 31.60
CA LEU A 330 -20.61 -14.84 31.66
C LEU A 330 -21.38 -16.01 32.30
N GLN A 331 -22.17 -15.73 33.33
CA GLN A 331 -23.00 -16.73 34.01
C GLN A 331 -24.16 -17.22 33.15
N LEU A 332 -24.80 -16.32 32.41
CA LEU A 332 -25.94 -16.64 31.56
C LEU A 332 -25.62 -17.74 30.53
N THR A 333 -24.44 -17.65 29.94
CA THR A 333 -23.95 -18.57 28.91
C THR A 333 -23.41 -19.88 29.49
N SER A 334 -22.82 -19.84 30.69
CA SER A 334 -22.21 -21.00 31.34
C SER A 334 -23.19 -21.83 32.20
N ALA A 335 -24.33 -21.26 32.57
CA ALA A 335 -25.30 -21.90 33.47
C ALA A 335 -26.08 -23.05 32.84
N ALA A 336 -25.98 -23.25 31.51
CA ALA A 336 -26.63 -24.33 30.76
C ALA A 336 -28.14 -24.42 31.01
N GLY A 337 -28.82 -23.27 31.02
CA GLY A 337 -30.24 -23.19 31.36
C GLY A 337 -31.18 -23.68 30.27
N THR A 338 -30.91 -23.32 29.01
CA THR A 338 -31.79 -23.62 27.87
C THR A 338 -31.30 -24.79 27.02
N TYR A 339 -29.99 -25.05 27.06
CA TYR A 339 -29.34 -26.16 26.36
C TYR A 339 -28.36 -26.87 27.30
N PRO A 340 -28.11 -28.17 27.09
CA PRO A 340 -27.08 -28.90 27.83
C PRO A 340 -25.72 -28.18 27.75
N ILE A 341 -24.91 -28.26 28.81
CA ILE A 341 -23.61 -27.56 28.82
C ILE A 341 -22.66 -28.13 27.76
N GLU A 342 -22.83 -29.40 27.44
CA GLU A 342 -22.04 -30.19 26.51
C GLU A 342 -22.11 -29.63 25.08
N THR A 343 -23.20 -28.91 24.74
CA THR A 343 -23.36 -28.26 23.44
C THR A 343 -22.75 -26.87 23.37
N SER A 344 -22.25 -26.32 24.49
CA SER A 344 -21.60 -25.01 24.54
C SER A 344 -20.10 -25.09 24.22
N PRO A 345 -19.46 -24.01 23.73
CA PRO A 345 -18.01 -23.98 23.53
C PRO A 345 -17.21 -24.34 24.79
N ARG A 346 -16.06 -25.03 24.63
CA ARG A 346 -15.19 -25.51 25.72
C ARG A 346 -14.85 -24.44 26.77
N PHE A 347 -14.72 -23.18 26.35
CA PHE A 347 -14.51 -22.04 27.25
C PHE A 347 -15.56 -21.96 28.38
N PHE A 348 -16.85 -22.05 28.05
CA PHE A 348 -17.92 -21.95 29.04
C PHE A 348 -18.03 -23.21 29.91
N GLN A 349 -17.72 -24.38 29.34
CA GLN A 349 -17.67 -25.65 30.08
C GLN A 349 -16.63 -25.61 31.21
N VAL A 350 -15.45 -25.05 30.95
CA VAL A 350 -14.35 -24.95 31.93
C VAL A 350 -14.62 -23.93 33.03
N ILE A 351 -15.28 -22.81 32.70
CA ILE A 351 -15.53 -21.73 33.65
C ILE A 351 -16.74 -22.02 34.55
N ARG A 352 -17.73 -22.77 34.04
CA ARG A 352 -18.95 -23.15 34.74
C ARG A 352 -18.81 -23.48 36.23
N PRO A 353 -17.91 -24.39 36.68
CA PRO A 353 -17.83 -24.74 38.10
C PRO A 353 -17.44 -23.57 39.01
N TYR A 354 -16.81 -22.52 38.48
CA TYR A 354 -16.41 -21.33 39.22
C TYR A 354 -17.49 -20.25 39.30
N LEU A 355 -18.68 -20.51 38.77
CA LEU A 355 -19.75 -19.54 38.67
C LEU A 355 -20.93 -19.92 39.59
N PRO A 356 -21.34 -19.04 40.53
CA PRO A 356 -22.32 -19.41 41.53
C PRO A 356 -23.69 -19.72 40.90
N MET A 357 -24.08 -19.04 39.81
CA MET A 357 -25.35 -19.29 39.13
C MET A 357 -25.49 -20.71 38.57
N SER A 358 -24.39 -21.32 38.10
CA SER A 358 -24.43 -22.66 37.51
C SER A 358 -24.86 -23.71 38.55
N TRP A 359 -24.40 -23.55 39.78
CA TRP A 359 -24.79 -24.41 40.91
C TRP A 359 -26.25 -24.19 41.34
N VAL A 360 -26.80 -22.98 41.16
CA VAL A 360 -28.23 -22.75 41.42
C VAL A 360 -29.08 -23.45 40.37
N VAL A 361 -28.70 -23.40 39.09
CA VAL A 361 -29.42 -24.13 38.03
C VAL A 361 -29.44 -25.63 38.30
N ASP A 362 -28.29 -26.21 38.63
CA ASP A 362 -28.18 -27.65 38.92
C ASP A 362 -28.93 -28.07 40.19
N GLY A 363 -28.99 -27.22 41.21
CA GLY A 363 -29.77 -27.49 42.43
C GLY A 363 -31.28 -27.31 42.25
N VAL A 364 -31.72 -26.33 41.46
CA VAL A 364 -33.16 -26.06 41.27
C VAL A 364 -33.83 -27.16 40.43
N ARG A 365 -33.10 -27.80 39.51
CA ARG A 365 -33.60 -28.91 38.67
C ARG A 365 -34.24 -30.06 39.48
N PRO A 366 -33.53 -30.75 40.38
CA PRO A 366 -34.09 -31.85 41.17
C PRO A 366 -35.11 -31.38 42.21
N LEU A 367 -35.03 -30.12 42.67
CA LEU A 367 -36.03 -29.56 43.59
C LEU A 367 -37.40 -29.35 42.93
N ILE A 368 -37.41 -29.11 41.62
CA ILE A 368 -38.63 -28.91 40.84
C ILE A 368 -39.10 -30.22 40.19
N GLY A 369 -38.24 -30.85 39.39
CA GLY A 369 -38.58 -31.98 38.53
C GLY A 369 -38.36 -33.36 39.15
N GLY A 370 -37.74 -33.44 40.33
CA GLY A 370 -37.40 -34.71 40.98
C GLY A 370 -36.02 -35.25 40.64
N GLY A 371 -35.58 -36.24 41.40
CA GLY A 371 -34.28 -36.92 41.24
C GLY A 371 -33.36 -36.80 42.44
N SER A 372 -32.06 -37.03 42.22
CA SER A 372 -31.08 -37.05 43.31
C SER A 372 -30.87 -35.65 43.92
N LEU A 373 -30.84 -35.57 45.25
CA LEU A 373 -30.61 -34.31 45.98
C LEU A 373 -29.11 -33.98 46.13
N THR A 374 -28.21 -34.80 45.59
CA THR A 374 -26.76 -34.58 45.65
C THR A 374 -26.34 -33.21 45.09
N PRO A 375 -26.83 -32.75 43.92
CA PRO A 375 -26.51 -31.43 43.38
C PRO A 375 -27.01 -30.29 44.27
N VAL A 376 -28.11 -30.50 45.01
CA VAL A 376 -28.65 -29.51 45.95
C VAL A 376 -27.69 -29.30 47.12
N TRP A 377 -27.21 -30.40 47.73
CA TRP A 377 -26.25 -30.33 48.84
C TRP A 377 -24.90 -29.75 48.41
N GLN A 378 -24.40 -30.14 47.24
CA GLN A 378 -23.19 -29.53 46.65
C GLN A 378 -23.39 -28.04 46.38
N GLY A 379 -24.53 -27.67 45.80
CA GLY A 379 -24.91 -26.28 45.58
C GLY A 379 -24.96 -25.49 46.88
N CYS A 380 -25.54 -26.03 47.95
CA CYS A 380 -25.55 -25.40 49.28
C CYS A 380 -24.14 -25.14 49.80
N ALA A 381 -23.24 -26.12 49.69
CA ALA A 381 -21.85 -25.99 50.13
C ALA A 381 -21.11 -24.91 49.33
N VAL A 382 -21.25 -24.93 48.01
CA VAL A 382 -20.58 -23.95 47.11
C VAL A 382 -21.15 -22.54 47.31
N LEU A 383 -22.48 -22.39 47.35
CA LEU A 383 -23.13 -21.09 47.60
C LEU A 383 -22.81 -20.56 49.00
N GLY A 384 -22.72 -21.44 49.99
CA GLY A 384 -22.23 -21.11 51.33
C GLY A 384 -20.80 -20.58 51.30
N ALA A 385 -19.92 -21.19 50.51
CA ALA A 385 -18.57 -20.71 50.30
C ALA A 385 -18.52 -19.34 49.58
N PHE A 386 -19.36 -19.12 48.57
CA PHE A 386 -19.48 -17.81 47.91
C PHE A 386 -20.03 -16.73 48.84
N LEU A 387 -21.00 -17.06 49.69
CA LEU A 387 -21.55 -16.16 50.70
C LEU A 387 -20.48 -15.78 51.72
N ALA A 388 -19.83 -16.77 52.33
CA ALA A 388 -18.78 -16.54 53.32
C ALA A 388 -17.57 -15.80 52.71
N GLY A 389 -17.14 -16.20 51.52
CA GLY A 389 -16.05 -15.58 50.76
C GLY A 389 -16.37 -14.14 50.37
N GLY A 390 -17.57 -13.88 49.83
CA GLY A 390 -18.02 -12.53 49.48
C GLY A 390 -18.07 -11.60 50.68
N LEU A 391 -18.59 -12.05 51.82
CA LEU A 391 -18.60 -11.26 53.06
C LEU A 391 -17.20 -11.03 53.62
N ALA A 392 -16.33 -12.05 53.61
CA ALA A 392 -14.94 -11.94 54.06
C ALA A 392 -14.14 -10.95 53.19
N LEU A 393 -14.27 -11.07 51.87
CA LEU A 393 -13.65 -10.16 50.92
C LEU A 393 -14.22 -8.74 51.02
N THR A 394 -15.51 -8.59 51.32
CA THR A 394 -16.11 -7.27 51.63
C THR A 394 -15.52 -6.68 52.91
N ALA A 395 -15.34 -7.49 53.96
CA ALA A 395 -14.70 -7.03 55.20
C ALA A 395 -13.23 -6.60 54.98
N LEU A 396 -12.50 -7.27 54.07
CA LEU A 396 -11.16 -6.86 53.64
C LEU A 396 -11.21 -5.56 52.81
N ALA A 397 -12.18 -5.43 51.90
CA ALA A 397 -12.39 -4.20 51.14
C ALA A 397 -12.71 -3.00 52.07
N VAL A 398 -13.46 -3.23 53.16
CA VAL A 398 -13.70 -2.22 54.21
C VAL A 398 -12.38 -1.77 54.85
N ARG A 399 -11.47 -2.70 55.20
CA ARG A 399 -10.16 -2.35 55.77
C ARG A 399 -9.34 -1.50 54.80
N HIS A 400 -9.31 -1.88 53.53
CA HIS A 400 -8.63 -1.11 52.48
C HIS A 400 -9.25 0.29 52.31
N ASN A 401 -10.58 0.38 52.31
CA ASN A 401 -11.29 1.63 52.08
C ASN A 401 -11.26 2.62 53.26
N ARG A 402 -10.83 2.17 54.45
CA ARG A 402 -10.60 3.03 55.63
C ARG A 402 -9.25 3.76 55.61
N VAL A 403 -8.31 3.36 54.75
CA VAL A 403 -7.04 4.06 54.58
C VAL A 403 -7.26 5.25 53.64
N TRP A 404 -7.24 6.47 54.19
CA TRP A 404 -7.41 7.69 53.41
C TRP A 404 -6.12 8.04 52.69
N THR A 405 -6.11 7.88 51.37
CA THR A 405 -5.01 8.35 50.50
C THR A 405 -5.12 9.86 50.26
N LEU A 406 -4.01 10.56 50.04
CA LEU A 406 -3.96 12.01 49.79
C LEU A 406 -4.94 12.49 48.68
N LYS A 407 -5.14 11.67 47.63
CA LYS A 407 -6.11 11.87 46.54
C LYS A 407 -7.58 11.93 46.97
N ARG A 408 -7.93 11.41 48.15
CA ARG A 408 -9.30 11.47 48.71
C ARG A 408 -9.49 12.67 49.66
N LEU A 409 -8.41 13.23 50.19
CA LEU A 409 -8.45 14.43 51.05
C LEU A 409 -8.54 15.72 50.21
N HIS A 410 -7.89 15.75 49.05
CA HIS A 410 -8.08 16.79 48.04
C HIS A 410 -8.81 16.19 46.83
N PRO A 411 -10.17 16.21 46.80
CA PRO A 411 -10.85 16.00 45.54
C PRO A 411 -10.35 17.08 44.57
N ALA A 412 -9.77 16.67 43.45
CA ALA A 412 -9.40 17.60 42.39
C ALA A 412 -10.66 18.44 42.08
N LEU A 413 -10.53 19.75 42.31
CA LEU A 413 -11.58 20.74 42.08
C LEU A 413 -12.28 20.42 40.76
N LYS A 414 -13.59 20.17 40.84
CA LYS A 414 -14.46 20.21 39.67
C LYS A 414 -14.50 21.67 39.21
N LEU A 415 -13.91 21.94 38.05
CA LEU A 415 -14.36 22.99 37.15
C LEU A 415 -15.61 22.50 36.42
#